data_AF-A0A7J9CEB4-F1
#
_entry.id   AF-A0A7J9CEB4-F1
#
_cell.length_a   1.000
_cell.length_b   1.000
_cell.length_c   1.000
_cell.angle_alpha   90.00
_cell.angle_beta   90.00
_cell.angle_gamma   90.00
#
_symmetry.space_group_name_H-M   'P 1'
#
loop_
_entity.id
_entity.type
_entity.pdbx_description
1 polymer ?
#
loop_
_entity_poly.entity_id
_entity_poly.type
_entity_poly.pdbx_seq_one_letter_code
_entity_poly.pdbx_strand_id
1 'polypeptide(L)'
;MSTSPREGIRHSIKKVRCRLPGLPEGMCTKSLLKFIGSITGLVAKIDWNTDNSCKGQFARLVVYMELGKSFVSKIITDGKLQRVEYESLPKVCLDCGRFGHSQEECPHKSSQETTLEGKEKSRGVEPRL
;
A
#
# COMPACT_ATOMS: atom_id res chain seq x y z
N MET A 1 9.95 2.54 37.80
CA MET A 1 9.40 3.15 36.57
C MET A 1 9.89 2.33 35.39
N SER A 2 9.09 1.35 34.99
CA SER A 2 9.43 0.35 33.97
C SER A 2 9.25 0.98 32.59
N THR A 3 10.34 1.49 32.00
CA THR A 3 10.35 1.84 30.59
C THR A 3 10.45 0.54 29.80
N SER A 4 9.30 0.01 29.38
CA SER A 4 9.25 -1.12 28.44
C SER A 4 10.07 -0.77 27.19
N PRO A 5 10.88 -1.70 26.65
CA PRO A 5 11.59 -1.46 25.41
C PRO A 5 10.54 -1.16 24.34
N ARG A 6 10.72 -0.08 23.58
CA ARG A 6 9.99 0.15 22.34
C ARG A 6 10.36 -1.00 21.40
N GLU A 7 9.65 -2.14 21.51
CA GLU A 7 9.96 -3.35 20.76
C GLU A 7 9.93 -3.00 19.29
N GLY A 8 11.13 -3.05 18.70
CA GLY A 8 11.45 -2.50 17.40
C GLY A 8 10.45 -2.95 16.36
N ILE A 9 10.15 -2.03 15.44
CA ILE A 9 9.57 -2.35 14.16
C ILE A 9 10.47 -3.43 13.56
N ARG A 10 10.09 -4.71 13.64
CA ARG A 10 10.82 -5.76 12.94
C ARG A 10 10.70 -5.41 11.47
N HIS A 11 11.81 -5.02 10.84
CA HIS A 11 11.87 -4.56 9.46
C HIS A 11 11.22 -5.62 8.55
N SER A 12 9.93 -5.46 8.30
CA SER A 12 9.13 -6.45 7.59
C SER A 12 9.14 -6.08 6.13
N ILE A 13 10.11 -6.63 5.41
CA ILE A 13 10.19 -6.50 3.97
C ILE A 13 9.01 -7.26 3.36
N LYS A 14 8.19 -6.58 2.56
CA LYS A 14 7.10 -7.21 1.81
C LYS A 14 7.22 -6.94 0.33
N LYS A 15 6.76 -7.92 -0.45
CA LYS A 15 6.58 -7.82 -1.89
C LYS A 15 5.29 -7.07 -2.19
N VAL A 16 5.39 -5.92 -2.84
CA VAL A 16 4.26 -5.06 -3.18
C VAL A 16 4.21 -4.81 -4.67
N ARG A 17 3.01 -4.84 -5.24
CA ARG A 17 2.76 -4.47 -6.63
C ARG A 17 2.41 -3.00 -6.72
N CYS A 18 3.06 -2.30 -7.63
CA CYS A 18 2.90 -0.87 -7.88
C CYS A 18 2.45 -0.64 -9.33
N ARG A 19 1.62 0.38 -9.52
CA ARG A 19 1.27 0.96 -10.82
C ARG A 19 1.94 2.31 -10.98
N LEU A 20 2.33 2.57 -12.22
CA LEU A 20 2.79 3.88 -12.66
C LEU A 20 1.80 4.37 -13.73
N PRO A 21 0.76 5.12 -13.34
CA PRO A 21 -0.18 5.70 -14.28
C PRO A 21 0.46 6.83 -15.08
N GLY A 22 -0.01 7.02 -16.32
CA GLY A 22 0.30 8.20 -17.12
C GLY A 22 1.77 8.38 -17.49
N LEU A 23 2.53 7.28 -17.64
CA LEU A 23 3.90 7.39 -18.13
C LEU A 23 3.91 8.05 -19.51
N PRO A 24 4.73 9.09 -19.74
CA PRO A 24 4.84 9.72 -21.05
C PRO A 24 5.26 8.72 -22.13
N GLU A 25 4.68 8.86 -23.32
CA GLU A 25 5.03 8.07 -24.50
C GLU A 25 6.50 8.31 -24.85
N GLY A 26 7.36 7.31 -24.60
CA GLY A 26 8.82 7.40 -24.74
C GLY A 26 9.61 7.31 -23.43
N MET A 27 8.97 7.51 -22.27
CA MET A 27 9.63 7.36 -20.96
C MET A 27 9.51 5.95 -20.37
N CYS A 28 8.68 5.08 -20.95
CA CYS A 28 8.56 3.68 -20.50
C CYS A 28 9.77 2.83 -20.97
N THR A 29 10.98 3.23 -20.61
CA THR A 29 12.21 2.47 -20.86
C THR A 29 12.56 1.62 -19.65
N LYS A 30 13.22 0.48 -19.88
CA LYS A 30 13.60 -0.44 -18.80
C LYS A 30 14.51 0.22 -17.78
N SER A 31 15.36 1.12 -18.24
CA SER A 31 16.24 1.91 -17.38
C SER A 31 15.45 2.84 -16.47
N LEU A 32 14.43 3.53 -16.99
CA LEU A 32 13.62 4.40 -16.14
C LEU A 32 12.80 3.61 -15.11
N LEU A 33 12.16 2.53 -15.52
CA LEU A 33 11.38 1.70 -14.59
C LEU A 33 12.25 1.08 -13.50
N LYS A 34 13.48 0.69 -13.83
CA LYS A 34 14.47 0.27 -12.84
C LYS A 34 14.86 1.40 -11.90
N PHE A 35 15.05 2.62 -12.41
CA PHE A 35 15.38 3.79 -11.62
C PHE A 35 14.25 4.14 -10.63
N ILE A 36 13.01 4.26 -11.11
CA ILE A 36 11.82 4.46 -10.29
C ILE A 36 11.69 3.34 -9.25
N GLY A 37 11.85 2.09 -9.69
CA GLY A 37 11.83 0.92 -8.84
C GLY A 37 12.88 0.99 -7.73
N SER A 38 14.12 1.39 -8.06
CA SER A 38 15.24 1.53 -7.11
C SER A 38 15.01 2.63 -6.07
N ILE A 39 14.29 3.70 -6.42
CA ILE A 39 13.88 4.74 -5.45
C ILE A 39 12.79 4.19 -4.52
N THR A 40 11.91 3.35 -5.06
CA THR A 40 10.75 2.84 -4.32
C THR A 40 11.12 1.65 -3.42
N GLY A 41 12.13 0.86 -3.80
CA GLY A 41 12.60 -0.31 -3.06
C GLY A 41 13.49 -1.24 -3.91
N LEU A 42 13.58 -2.51 -3.51
CA LEU A 42 14.32 -3.51 -4.29
C LEU A 42 13.42 -4.08 -5.39
N VAL A 43 13.79 -3.85 -6.65
CA VAL A 43 12.99 -4.31 -7.81
C VAL A 43 13.01 -5.83 -7.90
N ALA A 44 11.86 -6.47 -7.72
CA ALA A 44 11.67 -7.91 -7.84
C ALA A 44 11.30 -8.32 -9.28
N LYS A 45 10.39 -7.58 -9.90
CA LYS A 45 9.92 -7.84 -11.27
C LYS A 45 9.44 -6.53 -11.91
N ILE A 46 9.71 -6.37 -13.19
CA ILE A 46 9.11 -5.33 -14.03
C ILE A 46 8.15 -6.05 -14.96
N ASP A 47 6.87 -5.70 -14.88
CA ASP A 47 5.84 -6.26 -15.74
C ASP A 47 5.55 -5.28 -16.87
N TRP A 48 5.99 -5.67 -18.07
CA TRP A 48 5.71 -4.96 -19.31
C TRP A 48 4.38 -5.51 -19.81
N ASN A 49 3.29 -4.75 -19.73
CA ASN A 49 2.11 -5.15 -20.47
C ASN A 49 2.45 -4.95 -21.96
N THR A 50 2.77 -6.05 -22.64
CA THR A 50 3.21 -6.10 -24.04
C THR A 50 2.05 -5.91 -24.99
N ASP A 51 1.22 -4.91 -24.76
CA ASP A 51 0.22 -4.50 -25.74
C ASP A 51 0.65 -3.13 -26.28
N ASN A 52 1.62 -3.23 -27.20
CA ASN A 52 2.09 -2.24 -28.16
C ASN A 52 2.11 -0.76 -27.73
N SER A 53 3.32 -0.29 -27.41
CA SER A 53 3.75 1.12 -27.49
C SER A 53 2.93 2.12 -26.69
N CYS A 54 3.29 2.39 -25.42
CA CYS A 54 3.22 3.69 -24.73
C CYS A 54 1.97 4.60 -24.88
N LYS A 55 0.89 4.12 -25.49
CA LYS A 55 -0.34 4.82 -25.79
C LYS A 55 -1.34 4.33 -24.77
N GLY A 56 -1.22 4.89 -23.56
CA GLY A 56 -2.23 4.73 -22.52
C GLY A 56 -2.14 3.49 -21.62
N GLN A 57 -0.96 2.85 -21.50
CA GLN A 57 -0.82 1.69 -20.61
C GLN A 57 0.04 1.94 -19.36
N PHE A 58 -0.49 1.42 -18.25
CA PHE A 58 0.10 1.42 -16.93
C PHE A 58 1.34 0.54 -16.90
N ALA A 59 2.50 1.09 -16.58
CA ALA A 59 3.64 0.26 -16.23
C ALA A 59 3.42 -0.33 -14.83
N ARG A 60 3.71 -1.63 -14.67
CA ARG A 60 3.59 -2.32 -13.39
C ARG A 60 4.96 -2.74 -12.89
N LEU A 61 5.18 -2.50 -11.60
CA LEU A 61 6.40 -2.86 -10.89
C LEU A 61 6.05 -3.76 -9.73
N VAL A 62 6.93 -4.69 -9.42
CA VAL A 62 6.89 -5.45 -8.18
C VAL A 62 8.18 -5.16 -7.46
N VAL A 63 8.07 -4.60 -6.26
CA VAL A 63 9.21 -4.19 -5.44
C VAL A 63 9.11 -4.82 -4.05
N TYR A 64 10.25 -5.10 -3.44
CA TYR A 64 10.35 -5.37 -2.02
C TYR A 64 10.59 -4.07 -1.28
N MET A 65 9.74 -3.80 -0.30
CA MET A 65 9.77 -2.56 0.46
C MET A 65 9.57 -2.83 1.95
N GLU A 66 10.25 -2.03 2.78
CA GLU A 66 10.09 -2.07 4.23
C GLU A 66 8.87 -1.25 4.63
N LEU A 67 7.92 -1.87 5.31
CA LEU A 67 6.67 -1.20 5.70
C LEU A 67 6.85 -0.21 6.86
N GLY A 68 8.01 -0.22 7.53
CA GLY A 68 8.36 0.75 8.57
C GLY A 68 8.89 2.08 8.03
N LYS A 69 9.12 2.17 6.72
CA LYS A 69 9.64 3.38 6.06
C LYS A 69 8.51 4.06 5.29
N SER A 70 8.61 5.37 5.14
CA SER A 70 7.66 6.15 4.34
C SER A 70 7.64 5.69 2.89
N PHE A 71 6.46 5.59 2.32
CA PHE A 71 6.25 5.19 0.93
C PHE A 71 6.38 6.39 -0.01
N VAL A 72 7.01 6.16 -1.15
CA VAL A 72 7.20 7.20 -2.19
C VAL A 72 5.99 7.18 -3.11
N SER A 73 5.11 8.18 -2.98
CA SER A 73 3.91 8.30 -3.83
C SER A 73 4.14 9.08 -5.13
N LYS A 74 5.22 9.88 -5.19
CA LYS A 74 5.54 10.79 -6.29
C LYS A 74 7.06 10.88 -6.49
N ILE A 75 7.48 10.81 -7.75
CA ILE A 75 8.88 10.90 -8.16
C ILE A 75 8.97 11.93 -9.29
N ILE A 76 10.00 12.77 -9.30
CA ILE A 76 10.27 13.67 -10.41
C ILE A 76 11.27 12.99 -11.33
N THR A 77 10.86 12.75 -12.57
CA THR A 77 11.72 12.20 -13.62
C THR A 77 11.72 13.18 -14.79
N ASP A 78 12.90 13.64 -15.20
CA ASP A 78 13.06 14.51 -16.37
C ASP A 78 12.10 15.72 -16.37
N GLY A 79 11.99 16.38 -15.21
CA GLY A 79 11.09 17.52 -14.99
C GLY A 79 9.60 17.18 -14.91
N LYS A 80 9.21 15.91 -15.08
CA LYS A 80 7.81 15.46 -15.02
C LYS A 80 7.52 14.69 -13.74
N LEU A 81 6.32 14.93 -13.20
CA LEU A 81 5.84 14.25 -12.00
C LEU A 81 5.29 12.87 -12.35
N GLN A 82 6.00 11.82 -11.93
CA GLN A 82 5.53 10.44 -11.99
C GLN A 82 4.85 10.07 -10.67
N ARG A 83 3.59 9.62 -10.75
CA ARG A 83 2.87 9.06 -9.59
C ARG A 83 3.15 7.57 -9.46
N VAL A 84 3.21 7.10 -8.22
CA VAL A 84 3.35 5.68 -7.86
C VAL A 84 2.15 5.29 -7.01
N GLU A 85 1.39 4.31 -7.50
CA GLU A 85 0.22 3.77 -6.80
C GLU A 85 0.52 2.35 -6.33
N TYR A 86 0.23 2.05 -5.07
CA TYR A 86 0.46 0.73 -4.50
C TYR A 86 -0.84 -0.09 -4.52
N GLU A 87 -0.88 -1.17 -5.30
CA GLU A 87 -2.10 -1.99 -5.45
C GLU A 87 -2.37 -2.88 -4.24
N SER A 88 -1.31 -3.28 -3.53
CA SER A 88 -1.41 -4.33 -2.51
C SER A 88 -0.53 -4.01 -1.32
N LEU A 89 -0.88 -2.94 -0.61
CA LEU A 89 -0.31 -2.70 0.71
C LEU A 89 -0.91 -3.69 1.71
N PRO A 90 -0.09 -4.30 2.58
CA PRO A 90 -0.59 -5.15 3.65
C PRO A 90 -1.47 -4.34 4.61
N LYS A 91 -2.45 -5.00 5.23
CA LYS A 91 -3.32 -4.38 6.24
C LYS A 91 -2.47 -3.76 7.35
N VAL A 92 -2.78 -2.52 7.72
CA VAL A 92 -2.25 -1.89 8.94
C VAL A 92 -3.21 -2.17 10.08
N CYS A 93 -2.69 -2.66 11.20
CA CYS A 93 -3.46 -2.84 12.42
C CYS A 93 -3.73 -1.47 13.05
N LEU A 94 -5.00 -1.17 13.33
CA LEU A 94 -5.40 0.10 13.93
C LEU A 94 -5.06 0.18 15.42
N ASP A 95 -4.93 -0.95 16.12
CA ASP A 95 -4.56 -0.97 17.54
C ASP A 95 -3.06 -0.70 17.77
N CYS A 96 -2.20 -1.34 16.98
CA CYS A 96 -0.74 -1.28 17.22
C CYS A 96 0.05 -0.56 16.12
N GLY A 97 -0.60 -0.09 15.06
CA GLY A 97 0.04 0.62 13.94
C GLY A 97 1.00 -0.25 13.10
N ARG A 98 1.01 -1.57 13.30
CA ARG A 98 1.91 -2.50 12.60
C ARG A 98 1.22 -3.12 11.39
N PHE A 99 2.00 -3.42 10.36
CA PHE A 99 1.48 -4.04 9.15
C PHE A 99 1.45 -5.57 9.22
N GLY A 100 0.54 -6.18 8.47
CA GLY A 100 0.47 -7.62 8.22
C GLY A 100 -0.61 -8.36 9.01
N HIS A 101 -1.40 -7.68 9.83
CA HIS A 101 -2.56 -8.24 10.52
C HIS A 101 -3.67 -7.19 10.64
N SER A 102 -4.91 -7.65 10.77
CA SER A 102 -6.05 -6.79 11.06
C SER A 102 -6.09 -6.42 12.55
N GLN A 103 -6.97 -5.48 12.91
CA GLN A 103 -7.25 -5.19 14.31
C GLN A 103 -7.59 -6.49 15.04
N GLU A 104 -8.53 -7.29 14.52
CA GLU A 104 -9.03 -8.55 15.08
C GLU A 104 -7.93 -9.57 15.44
N GLU A 105 -6.94 -9.70 14.57
CA GLU A 105 -5.84 -10.67 14.65
C GLU A 105 -4.60 -10.10 15.36
N CYS A 106 -4.70 -8.95 16.05
CA CYS A 106 -3.55 -8.29 16.63
C CYS A 106 -2.99 -9.04 17.85
N PRO A 107 -1.74 -9.53 17.80
CA PRO A 107 -1.13 -10.20 18.95
C PRO A 107 -0.70 -9.22 20.06
N HIS A 108 -0.86 -7.91 19.83
CA HIS A 108 -0.51 -6.83 20.77
C HIS A 108 -1.75 -6.09 21.29
N LYS A 109 -2.96 -6.64 21.13
CA LYS A 109 -4.15 -6.04 21.74
C LYS A 109 -3.93 -5.94 23.24
N SER A 110 -3.91 -4.72 23.78
CA SER A 110 -4.30 -4.53 25.16
C SER A 110 -5.80 -4.79 25.21
N SER A 111 -6.25 -5.77 25.99
CA SER A 111 -7.66 -6.03 26.24
C SER A 111 -8.35 -4.75 26.71
N GLN A 112 -8.97 -4.01 25.79
CA GLN A 112 -9.94 -3.00 26.12
C GLN A 112 -11.25 -3.48 25.50
N GLU A 113 -12.02 -4.13 26.35
CA GLU A 113 -13.42 -4.43 26.13
C GLU A 113 -14.13 -3.14 25.74
N THR A 114 -14.74 -3.13 24.57
CA THR A 114 -15.86 -2.24 24.31
C THR A 114 -16.91 -3.07 23.61
N THR A 115 -17.76 -3.66 24.45
CA THR A 115 -19.07 -4.20 24.10
C THR A 115 -19.80 -3.25 23.18
N LEU A 116 -20.06 -3.69 21.96
CA LEU A 116 -21.26 -3.29 21.21
C LEU A 116 -21.86 -4.57 20.63
N GLU A 117 -22.73 -5.15 21.43
CA GLU A 117 -23.67 -6.19 21.01
C GLU A 117 -24.64 -5.66 19.96
N GLY A 118 -25.01 -6.53 19.01
CA GLY A 118 -26.44 -6.68 18.68
C GLY A 118 -27.03 -5.96 17.45
N LYS A 119 -26.79 -6.56 16.27
CA LYS A 119 -27.81 -7.19 15.40
C LYS A 119 -29.08 -6.41 14.95
N GLU A 120 -29.21 -6.33 13.61
CA GLU A 120 -30.41 -6.21 12.75
C GLU A 120 -31.81 -6.37 13.39
N LYS A 121 -32.80 -5.58 12.93
CA LYS A 121 -33.77 -6.00 11.89
C LYS A 121 -34.97 -5.02 11.72
N SER A 122 -35.32 -4.80 10.45
CA SER A 122 -36.52 -4.20 9.83
C SER A 122 -37.81 -3.99 10.66
N ARG A 123 -38.54 -2.92 10.32
CA ARG A 123 -39.97 -2.97 9.96
C ARG A 123 -40.38 -1.65 9.29
N GLY A 124 -40.95 -1.73 8.09
CA GLY A 124 -41.64 -0.59 7.47
C GLY A 124 -42.99 -0.32 8.14
N VAL A 125 -43.55 0.87 7.84
CA VAL A 125 -44.97 1.21 7.58
C VAL A 125 -45.13 2.74 7.76
N GLU A 126 -45.40 3.44 6.64
CA GLU A 126 -46.09 4.74 6.56
C GLU A 126 -47.49 4.66 7.22
N PRO A 127 -48.13 5.72 7.76
CA PRO A 127 -48.41 6.94 6.98
C PRO A 127 -48.69 8.28 7.74
N ARG A 128 -48.84 9.33 6.91
CA ARG A 128 -49.80 10.47 6.93
C ARG A 128 -49.77 11.51 8.06
N LEU A 129 -49.50 12.75 7.62
CA LEU A 129 -50.38 13.90 7.87
C LEU A 129 -51.03 14.30 6.54
#